data_AF-A0A534MTQ5-F1
#
_entry.id   AF-A0A534MTQ5-F1
#
_cell.length_a   1.000
_cell.length_b   1.000
_cell.length_c   1.000
_cell.angle_alpha   90.00
_cell.angle_beta   90.00
_cell.angle_gamma   90.00
#
_symmetry.space_group_name_H-M   'P 1'
#
loop_
_entity.id
_entity.type
_entity.pdbx_description
1 polymer ?
#
loop_
_entity_poly.entity_id
_entity_poly.type
_entity_poly.pdbx_seq_one_letter_code
_entity_poly.pdbx_strand_id
1 'polypeptide(L)' 'MASDYALAAATFVFLVTYVLISLRTVRRFPIERPAVAMLGGALMLVLGVLTPAQALLAINLDVIV' A
#
# COMPACT_ATOMS: atom_id res chain seq x y z
N MET A 1 -9.69 -17.17 -8.35
CA MET A 1 -8.21 -17.16 -8.32
C MET A 1 -7.78 -15.74 -8.67
N ALA A 2 -6.96 -15.08 -7.86
CA ALA A 2 -6.35 -13.81 -8.28
C ALA A 2 -5.57 -14.07 -9.58
N SER A 3 -5.65 -13.16 -10.55
CA SER A 3 -4.84 -13.30 -11.76
C SER A 3 -3.36 -13.24 -11.39
N ASP A 4 -2.50 -13.95 -12.14
CA ASP A 4 -1.05 -13.92 -11.91
C ASP A 4 -0.50 -12.49 -11.93
N TYR A 5 -1.12 -11.62 -12.75
CA TYR A 5 -0.88 -10.19 -12.75
C TYR A 5 -1.16 -9.52 -11.40
N ALA A 6 -2.32 -9.77 -10.78
CA ALA A 6 -2.70 -9.15 -9.52
C ALA A 6 -1.73 -9.55 -8.40
N LEU A 7 -1.31 -10.82 -8.37
CA LEU A 7 -0.30 -11.30 -7.42
C LEU A 7 1.06 -10.61 -7.65
N ALA A 8 1.52 -10.53 -8.89
CA ALA A 8 2.79 -9.88 -9.21
C ALA A 8 2.77 -8.38 -8.87
N ALA A 9 1.70 -7.67 -9.25
CA ALA A 9 1.52 -6.25 -8.96
C ALA A 9 1.43 -5.97 -7.46
N ALA A 10 0.61 -6.74 -6.71
CA ALA A 10 0.50 -6.61 -5.26
C ALA A 10 1.85 -6.86 -4.57
N THR A 11 2.58 -7.90 -4.98
CA THR A 11 3.91 -8.24 -4.45
C THR A 11 4.90 -7.11 -4.73
N PHE A 12 4.88 -6.55 -5.94
CA PHE A 12 5.74 -5.43 -6.29
C PHE A 12 5.46 -4.19 -5.42
N VAL A 13 4.19 -3.81 -5.27
CA VAL A 13 3.79 -2.68 -4.41
C VAL A 13 4.20 -2.93 -2.96
N PHE A 14 4.02 -4.14 -2.46
CA PHE A 14 4.44 -4.54 -1.11
C PHE A 14 5.96 -4.39 -0.94
N LEU A 15 6.77 -4.90 -1.87
CA LEU A 15 8.23 -4.80 -1.78
C LEU A 15 8.69 -3.34 -1.81
N VAL A 16 8.13 -2.53 -2.71
CA VAL A 16 8.48 -1.10 -2.81
C VAL A 16 8.14 -0.36 -1.50
N THR A 17 6.92 -0.53 -1.01
CA THR A 17 6.47 0.14 0.22
C THR A 17 7.23 -0.37 1.45
N TYR A 18 7.51 -1.67 1.54
CA TYR A 18 8.30 -2.27 2.60
C TYR A 18 9.72 -1.71 2.62
N VAL A 19 10.40 -1.64 1.48
CA VAL A 19 11.74 -1.05 1.36
C VAL A 19 11.71 0.41 1.80
N LEU A 20 10.75 1.21 1.34
CA LEU A 20 10.62 2.62 1.73
C LEU A 20 10.40 2.80 3.25
N ILE A 21 9.54 1.97 3.86
CA ILE A 21 9.30 1.99 5.31
C ILE A 21 10.54 1.53 6.08
N SER A 22 11.22 0.48 5.60
CA SER A 22 12.40 -0.09 6.26
C SER A 22 13.62 0.84 6.17
N LEU A 23 13.83 1.49 5.03
CA LEU A 23 14.94 2.43 4.82
C LEU A 23 14.74 3.75 5.57
N ARG A 24 13.52 4.05 6.02
CA ARG A 24 13.23 5.19 6.88
C ARG A 24 14.11 5.23 8.13
N THR A 25 14.46 4.07 8.68
CA THR A 25 15.34 3.98 9.87
C THR A 25 16.80 4.32 9.55
N VAL A 26 17.21 4.12 8.29
CA VAL A 26 18.62 4.27 7.84
C VAL A 26 18.88 5.66 7.24
N ARG A 27 17.84 6.36 6.78
CA ARG A 27 17.98 7.58 5.98
C ARG A 27 17.33 8.80 6.63
N ARG A 28 18.02 9.95 6.55
CA ARG A 28 17.61 11.29 7.05
C ARG A 28 16.41 11.91 6.32
N PHE A 29 15.62 11.12 5.59
CA PHE A 29 14.45 11.64 4.89
C PHE A 29 13.25 11.67 5.85
N PRO A 30 12.62 12.83 6.06
CA PRO A 30 11.43 12.97 6.91
C PRO A 30 10.18 12.45 6.18
N ILE A 31 10.21 11.22 5.66
CA ILE A 31 9.01 10.60 5.07
C ILE A 31 8.14 10.16 6.21
N GLU A 32 6.90 10.60 6.32
CA GLU A 32 5.98 10.13 7.37
C GLU A 32 5.53 8.68 7.14
N ARG A 33 5.46 7.84 8.19
CA ARG A 33 4.94 6.46 8.10
C ARG A 33 3.57 6.42 7.38
N PRO A 34 2.61 7.31 7.71
CA PRO A 34 1.35 7.42 6.99
C PRO A 34 1.51 7.69 5.49
N ALA A 35 2.48 8.52 5.09
CA ALA A 35 2.65 8.88 3.68
C ALA A 35 3.02 7.68 2.81
N VAL A 36 3.91 6.79 3.28
CA VAL A 36 4.28 5.57 2.54
C VAL A 36 3.13 4.57 2.50
N ALA A 37 2.37 4.45 3.59
CA ALA A 37 1.18 3.61 3.63
C ALA A 37 0.13 4.09 2.62
N MET A 38 -0.12 5.41 2.55
CA MET A 38 -1.03 6.01 1.58
C MET A 38 -0.55 5.85 0.14
N LEU A 39 0.76 5.97 -0.11
CA LEU A 39 1.35 5.68 -1.43
C LEU A 39 1.07 4.22 -1.85
N GLY A 40 1.25 3.26 -0.94
CA GLY A 40 0.93 1.86 -1.19
C GLY A 40 -0.54 1.65 -1.58
N GLY A 41 -1.45 2.23 -0.81
CA GLY A 41 -2.90 2.18 -1.12
C GLY A 41 -3.23 2.81 -2.47
N ALA A 42 -2.64 3.96 -2.79
CA ALA A 42 -2.83 4.63 -4.07
C ALA A 42 -2.34 3.77 -5.25
N LEU A 43 -1.16 3.13 -5.12
CA LEU A 43 -0.62 2.23 -6.14
C LEU A 43 -1.51 1.00 -6.36
N MET A 44 -2.09 0.44 -5.30
CA MET A 44 -3.04 -0.69 -5.41
C MET A 44 -4.28 -0.32 -6.23
N LEU A 45 -4.77 0.92 -6.10
CA LEU A 45 -5.90 1.43 -6.89
C LEU A 45 -5.50 1.70 -8.36
N VAL A 46 -4.38 2.39 -8.59
CA VAL A 46 -3.90 2.76 -9.93
C VAL A 46 -3.56 1.53 -10.77
N LEU A 47 -2.96 0.50 -10.17
CA LEU A 47 -2.62 -0.75 -10.87
C LEU A 47 -3.82 -1.69 -11.06
N GLY A 48 -5.00 -1.32 -10.53
CA GLY A 48 -6.22 -2.12 -10.62
C GLY A 48 -6.19 -3.39 -9.78
N VAL A 49 -5.28 -3.49 -8.81
CA VAL A 49 -5.20 -4.63 -7.87
C VAL A 49 -6.42 -4.63 -6.95
N LEU A 50 -6.91 -3.44 -6.60
CA LEU A 50 -8.04 -3.23 -5.71
C LEU A 50 -9.00 -2.22 -6.33
N THR A 51 -10.30 -2.50 -6.30
CA THR A 51 -11.31 -1.54 -6.76
C THR A 51 -11.62 -0.50 -5.67
N PRO A 52 -12.09 0.71 -6.03
CA PRO A 52 -12.46 1.71 -5.02
C PRO A 52 -13.51 1.22 -4.02
N ALA A 53 -14.49 0.41 -4.48
CA ALA A 53 -15.49 -0.18 -3.61
C ALA A 53 -14.89 -1.18 -2.61
N GLN A 54 -14.00 -2.06 -3.08
CA GLN A 54 -13.28 -2.99 -2.20
C GLN A 54 -12.40 -2.24 -1.19
N ALA A 55 -11.76 -1.14 -1.60
CA ALA A 55 -10.92 -0.34 -0.72
C ALA A 55 -11.74 0.30 0.40
N LEU A 56 -12.91 0.85 0.04
CA LEU A 56 -13.83 1.46 1.01
C LEU A 56 -14.36 0.44 2.02
N LEU A 57 -14.73 -0.76 1.54
CA LEU A 57 -15.18 -1.86 2.39
C LEU A 57 -14.08 -2.43 3.30
N ALA A 58 -12.81 -2.23 2.95
CA ALA A 58 -11.67 -2.68 3.75
C ALA A 58 -11.30 -1.68 4.88
N ILE A 59 -11.89 -0.49 4.91
CA ILE A 59 -11.65 0.48 5.98
C ILE A 59 -12.29 -0.03 7.27
N ASN A 60 -11.46 -0.28 8.27
CA ASN A 60 -11.93 -0.60 9.62
C ASN A 60 -12.17 0.70 10.40
N LEU A 61 -13.44 1.03 10.64
CA LEU A 61 -13.82 2.23 11.38
C LEU A 61 -13.50 2.14 12.88
N ASP A 62 -13.45 0.94 13.46
CA ASP A 62 -13.15 0.72 14.89
C ASP A 62 -11.71 1.12 15.26
N VAL A 63 -10.82 1.23 14.26
CA VAL A 63 -9.42 1.67 14.45
C VAL A 63 -9.29 3.20 14.36
N ILE A 64 -10.24 3.86 13.68
CA ILE A 64 -10.17 5.30 13.38
C ILE A 64 -10.84 6.13 14.49
N VAL A 65 -11.88 5.59 15.14
CA VAL A 65 -12.60 6.23 16.26
C VAL A 65 -11.92 6.00 17.61
#